data_AF-A0A132A6Y6-F1
#
_entry.id   AF-A0A132A6Y6-F1
#
_cell.length_a   1.000
_cell.length_b   1.000
_cell.length_c   1.000
_cell.angle_alpha   90.00
_cell.angle_beta   90.00
_cell.angle_gamma   90.00
#
_symmetry.space_group_name_H-M   'P 1'
#
loop_
_entity.id
_entity.type
_entity.pdbx_description
1 polymer ?
#
loop_
_entity_poly.entity_id
_entity_poly.type
_entity_poly.pdbx_seq_one_letter_code
_entity_poly.pdbx_strand_id
1 'polypeptide(L)'
;MKFLGCRETAFVYALTSAAVAHSIARACSEGLIETCTCDYRYVRKPSGMIDWEWGGCSDNIDFGYKFARTFIDSVERGRDLRFVMNLHNNEAGRLK
;
A
#
# COMPACT_ATOMS: atom_id res chain seq x y z
N MET A 1 -26.10 -20.30 9.98
CA MET A 1 -25.16 -19.15 10.12
C MET A 1 -24.74 -18.72 8.72
N LYS A 2 -25.23 -17.59 8.20
CA LYS A 2 -24.77 -17.06 6.91
C LYS A 2 -23.48 -16.28 7.17
N PHE A 3 -22.35 -16.79 6.69
CA PHE A 3 -21.14 -15.99 6.54
C PHE A 3 -21.45 -14.88 5.52
N LEU A 4 -21.69 -13.65 5.98
CA LEU A 4 -21.95 -12.53 5.06
C LEU A 4 -20.61 -11.95 4.57
N GLY A 5 -19.91 -12.74 3.75
CA GLY A 5 -18.82 -12.28 2.91
C GLY A 5 -19.37 -12.01 1.51
N CYS A 6 -19.70 -10.76 1.22
CA CYS A 6 -20.23 -10.35 -0.07
C CYS A 6 -19.12 -9.77 -0.96
N ARG A 7 -19.29 -9.84 -2.28
CA ARG A 7 -18.28 -9.38 -3.25
C ARG A 7 -18.00 -7.88 -3.12
N GLU A 8 -19.03 -7.13 -2.79
CA GLU A 8 -18.98 -5.68 -2.56
C GLU A 8 -18.13 -5.35 -1.34
N THR A 9 -18.23 -6.15 -0.27
CA THR A 9 -17.37 -6.00 0.90
C THR A 9 -15.92 -6.30 0.56
N ALA A 10 -15.65 -7.35 -0.23
CA ALA A 10 -14.29 -7.64 -0.68
C ALA A 10 -13.67 -6.46 -1.44
N PHE A 11 -14.43 -5.82 -2.32
CA PHE A 11 -14.00 -4.62 -3.03
C PHE A 11 -13.69 -3.45 -2.09
N VAL A 12 -14.54 -3.20 -1.09
CA VAL A 12 -14.30 -2.12 -0.10
C VAL A 12 -13.01 -2.36 0.68
N TYR A 13 -12.74 -3.60 1.12
CA TYR A 13 -11.51 -3.95 1.83
C TYR A 13 -10.27 -3.73 0.96
N ALA A 14 -10.30 -4.20 -0.29
CA ALA A 14 -9.22 -3.97 -1.24
C ALA A 14 -9.00 -2.47 -1.50
N LEU A 15 -10.06 -1.72 -1.86
CA LEU A 15 -9.95 -0.31 -2.21
C LEU A 15 -9.45 0.55 -1.04
N THR A 16 -9.96 0.32 0.18
CA THR A 16 -9.53 1.07 1.36
C THR A 16 -8.07 0.81 1.70
N SER A 17 -7.66 -0.47 1.63
CA SER A 17 -6.28 -0.88 1.87
C SER A 17 -5.32 -0.28 0.84
N ALA A 18 -5.71 -0.26 -0.45
CA ALA A 18 -4.98 0.39 -1.54
C ALA A 18 -4.86 1.90 -1.32
N ALA A 19 -5.96 2.56 -0.96
CA ALA A 19 -6.02 4.01 -0.76
C ALA A 19 -5.10 4.47 0.38
N VAL A 20 -5.04 3.71 1.48
CA VAL A 20 -4.10 4.01 2.57
C VAL A 20 -2.65 3.85 2.11
N ALA A 21 -2.32 2.76 1.41
CA ALA A 21 -0.96 2.55 0.90
C ALA A 21 -0.54 3.68 -0.05
N HIS A 22 -1.41 4.08 -0.98
CA HIS A 22 -1.17 5.16 -1.92
C HIS A 22 -1.03 6.53 -1.22
N SER A 23 -1.98 6.88 -0.35
CA SER A 23 -1.99 8.18 0.31
C SER A 23 -0.77 8.38 1.21
N ILE A 24 -0.34 7.33 1.91
CA ILE A 24 0.86 7.39 2.75
C ILE A 24 2.13 7.48 1.91
N ALA A 25 2.24 6.70 0.83
CA ALA A 25 3.38 6.78 -0.08
C ALA A 25 3.55 8.16 -0.71
N ARG A 26 2.43 8.83 -1.04
CA ARG A 26 2.39 10.20 -1.54
C ARG A 26 2.69 11.23 -0.45
N ALA A 27 2.15 11.06 0.76
CA ALA A 27 2.48 11.96 1.87
C ALA A 27 3.98 11.95 2.19
N CYS A 28 4.65 10.80 2.00
CA CYS A 28 6.11 10.69 2.10
C CYS A 28 6.84 11.50 1.03
N SER A 29 6.37 11.52 -0.22
CA SER A 29 7.01 12.29 -1.30
C SER A 29 6.72 13.79 -1.18
N GLU A 30 5.58 14.16 -0.61
CA GLU A 30 5.22 15.55 -0.28
C GLU A 30 5.94 16.07 0.99
N GLY A 31 6.67 15.22 1.71
CA GLY A 31 7.40 15.60 2.93
C GLY A 31 6.50 15.87 4.13
N LEU A 32 5.25 15.37 4.12
CA LEU A 32 4.27 15.56 5.21
C LEU A 32 4.53 14.64 6.41
N ILE A 33 5.32 13.58 6.24
CA ILE A 33 5.62 12.58 7.27
C ILE A 33 7.13 12.51 7.46
N GLU A 34 7.61 12.87 8.65
CA GLU A 34 9.06 12.95 8.95
C GLU A 34 9.77 11.58 8.99
N THR A 35 9.02 10.50 9.22
CA THR A 35 9.58 9.15 9.39
C THR A 35 9.83 8.40 8.08
N CYS A 36 9.49 9.00 6.94
CA CYS A 36 9.74 8.44 5.62
C CYS A 36 10.33 9.47 4.66
N THR A 37 10.85 8.97 3.54
CA THR A 37 11.46 9.76 2.47
C THR A 37 10.89 9.34 1.12
N CYS A 38 11.22 10.07 0.05
CA CYS A 38 11.03 9.61 -1.32
C CYS A 38 11.69 8.23 -1.58
N ASP A 39 11.22 7.52 -2.61
CA ASP A 39 11.95 6.38 -3.16
C ASP A 39 13.01 6.86 -4.17
N TYR A 40 14.30 6.70 -3.83
CA TYR A 40 15.43 7.10 -4.66
C TYR A 40 16.11 5.94 -5.41
N ARG A 41 15.49 4.75 -5.46
CA ARG A 41 16.11 3.56 -6.08
C ARG A 41 16.46 3.73 -7.55
N TYR A 42 15.69 4.51 -8.30
CA TYR A 42 15.88 4.71 -9.72
C TYR A 42 16.78 5.91 -10.03
N VAL A 43 16.68 6.98 -9.23
CA VAL A 43 17.53 8.18 -9.33
C VAL A 43 19.02 7.87 -9.05
N ARG A 44 19.31 6.87 -8.21
CA ARG A 44 20.69 6.48 -7.87
C ARG A 44 21.34 5.53 -8.88
N LYS A 45 20.62 5.06 -9.89
CA LYS A 45 21.20 4.17 -10.91
C LYS A 45 21.79 5.02 -12.04
N PRO A 46 23.02 4.73 -12.51
CA PRO A 46 23.54 5.38 -13.70
C PRO A 46 22.57 5.13 -14.86
N SER A 47 22.04 6.19 -15.48
CA SER A 47 21.49 6.08 -16.82
C SER A 47 22.66 5.67 -17.73
N GLY A 48 22.49 4.60 -18.49
CA GLY A 48 23.45 4.22 -19.53
C GLY A 48 23.39 5.21 -20.71
N MET A 49 23.51 4.71 -21.94
CA MET A 49 23.17 5.49 -23.15
C MET A 49 21.65 5.65 -23.27
N ILE A 50 21.02 6.37 -22.35
CA ILE A 50 19.58 6.63 -22.36
C ILE A 50 19.39 8.14 -22.30
N ASP A 51 18.66 8.70 -23.27
CA ASP A 51 18.42 10.15 -23.43
C ASP A 51 17.48 10.76 -22.37
N TRP A 52 17.22 10.05 -21.27
CA TRP A 52 16.42 10.53 -20.16
C TRP A 52 16.98 10.03 -18.83
N GLU A 53 16.83 10.85 -17.80
CA GLU A 53 17.31 10.56 -16.45
C GLU A 53 16.14 10.45 -15.47
N TRP A 54 16.26 9.53 -14.51
CA TRP A 54 15.37 9.51 -13.35
C TRP A 54 15.71 10.71 -12.46
N GLY A 55 14.69 11.49 -12.08
CA GLY A 55 14.86 12.62 -11.19
C GLY A 55 13.66 12.84 -10.28
N GLY A 56 13.75 13.87 -9.45
CA GLY A 56 12.68 14.27 -8.53
C GLY A 56 12.52 13.32 -7.33
N CYS A 57 11.30 13.26 -6.81
CA CYS A 57 10.92 12.52 -5.62
C CYS A 57 9.81 11.54 -5.98
N SER A 58 10.14 10.24 -6.09
CA SER A 58 9.15 9.20 -6.33
C SER A 58 8.42 8.82 -5.05
N ASP A 59 7.13 8.48 -5.16
CA ASP A 59 6.32 7.99 -4.05
C ASP A 59 6.95 6.73 -3.44
N ASN A 60 7.02 6.69 -2.11
CA ASN A 60 7.60 5.55 -1.39
C ASN A 60 6.56 4.46 -1.14
N ILE A 61 6.23 3.74 -2.21
CA ILE A 61 5.21 2.67 -2.20
C ILE A 61 5.55 1.55 -1.21
N ASP A 62 6.83 1.26 -0.95
CA ASP A 62 7.18 0.24 0.05
C ASP A 62 6.88 0.68 1.47
N PHE A 63 7.11 1.95 1.78
CA PHE A 63 6.71 2.50 3.07
C PHE A 63 5.19 2.49 3.19
N GLY A 64 4.48 2.98 2.17
CA GLY A 64 3.01 2.97 2.12
C GLY A 64 2.42 1.57 2.29
N TYR A 65 2.96 0.56 1.58
CA TYR A 65 2.55 -0.84 1.71
C TYR A 65 2.73 -1.36 3.13
N LYS A 66 3.93 -1.18 3.72
CA LYS A 66 4.22 -1.66 5.09
C LYS A 66 3.32 -1.00 6.11
N PHE A 67 3.15 0.33 6.01
CA PHE A 67 2.27 1.08 6.90
C PHE A 67 0.82 0.59 6.77
N ALA A 68 0.29 0.50 5.55
CA ALA A 68 -1.07 0.07 5.30
C ALA A 68 -1.31 -1.37 5.79
N ARG A 69 -0.35 -2.27 5.59
CA ARG A 69 -0.42 -3.63 6.14
C ARG A 69 -0.52 -3.63 7.66
N THR A 70 0.38 -2.92 8.35
CA THR A 70 0.34 -2.84 9.81
C THR A 70 -0.93 -2.17 10.32
N PHE A 71 -1.37 -1.09 9.69
CA PHE A 71 -2.51 -0.30 10.13
C PHE A 71 -3.85 -0.98 9.85
N ILE A 72 -4.12 -1.36 8.60
CA ILE A 72 -5.41 -1.91 8.18
C ILE A 72 -5.60 -3.33 8.73
N ASP A 73 -4.56 -4.18 8.73
CA ASP A 73 -4.73 -5.55 9.21
C ASP A 73 -4.86 -5.62 10.74
N SER A 74 -4.44 -4.58 11.47
CA SER A 74 -4.62 -4.51 12.94
C SER A 74 -6.09 -4.38 13.37
N VAL A 75 -6.96 -3.93 12.47
CA VAL A 75 -8.40 -3.80 12.71
C VAL A 75 -9.08 -5.17 12.62
N GLU A 76 -8.52 -6.10 11.84
CA GLU A 76 -9.04 -7.46 11.70
C GLU A 76 -8.81 -8.26 12.98
N ARG A 77 -9.89 -8.84 13.52
CA ARG A 77 -9.86 -9.65 14.74
C ARG A 77 -10.56 -10.98 14.50
N GLY A 78 -10.01 -12.03 15.09
CA GLY A 78 -10.60 -13.36 15.05
C GLY A 78 -9.68 -14.39 14.39
N ARG A 79 -10.25 -15.57 14.14
CA ARG A 79 -9.58 -16.73 13.50
C ARG A 79 -10.54 -17.50 12.60
N ASP A 80 -11.65 -16.88 12.19
CA ASP A 80 -12.66 -17.50 11.35
C ASP A 80 -12.36 -17.30 9.86
N LEU A 81 -13.17 -17.92 8.98
CA LEU A 81 -12.98 -17.81 7.53
C LEU A 81 -13.13 -16.36 7.03
N ARG A 82 -13.97 -15.56 7.70
CA ARG A 82 -14.13 -14.14 7.37
C ARG A 82 -12.86 -13.35 7.66
N PHE A 83 -12.23 -13.59 8.80
CA PHE A 83 -10.93 -12.98 9.15
C PHE A 83 -9.88 -13.25 8.06
N VAL A 84 -9.74 -14.51 7.62
CA VAL A 84 -8.77 -14.86 6.55
C VAL A 84 -9.14 -14.21 5.22
N MET A 85 -10.43 -14.21 4.86
CA MET A 85 -10.92 -13.57 3.64
C MET A 85 -10.67 -12.05 3.65
N ASN A 86 -10.88 -11.38 4.79
CA ASN A 86 -10.65 -9.95 4.94
C ASN A 86 -9.17 -9.59 4.79
N LEU A 87 -8.26 -10.36 5.42
CA LEU A 87 -6.82 -10.19 5.24
C LEU A 87 -6.40 -10.39 3.78
N HIS A 88 -6.98 -11.40 3.11
CA HIS A 88 -6.75 -11.63 1.68
C HIS A 88 -7.20 -10.44 0.83
N ASN A 89 -8.39 -9.90 1.08
CA ASN A 89 -8.92 -8.76 0.33
C ASN A 89 -8.09 -7.48 0.57
N ASN A 90 -7.68 -7.24 1.82
CA ASN A 90 -6.79 -6.13 2.16
C ASN A 90 -5.46 -6.23 1.42
N GLU A 91 -4.90 -7.44 1.35
CA GLU A 91 -3.67 -7.70 0.62
C GLU A 91 -3.87 -7.50 -0.87
N ALA A 92 -4.94 -8.05 -1.46
CA ALA A 92 -5.26 -7.89 -2.87
C ALA A 92 -5.33 -6.41 -3.32
N GLY A 93 -5.76 -5.51 -2.43
CA GLY A 93 -5.75 -4.08 -2.68
C GLY A 93 -4.36 -3.42 -2.62
N ARG A 94 -3.46 -3.93 -1.77
CA ARG A 94 -2.11 -3.38 -1.57
C ARG A 94 -1.05 -3.99 -2.49
N LEU A 95 -1.36 -5.09 -3.18
CA LEU A 95 -0.39 -5.82 -4.02
C LEU A 95 0.31 -4.86 -4.99
N LYS A 96 1.64 -4.99 -4.99
CA LYS A 96 2.61 -4.15 -5.68
C LYS A 96 2.92 -4.68 -7.07
#